data_AF-K6XSW5-F1
#
_entry.id   AF-K6XSW5-F1
#
_cell.length_a   1.000
_cell.length_b   1.000
_cell.length_c   1.000
_cell.angle_alpha   90.00
_cell.angle_beta   90.00
_cell.angle_gamma   90.00
#
_symmetry.space_group_name_H-M   'P 1'
#
loop_
_entity.id
_entity.type
_entity.pdbx_description
1 polymer ?
#
loop_
_entity_poly.entity_id
_entity_poly.type
_entity_poly.pdbx_seq_one_letter_code
_entity_poly.pdbx_strand_id
1 'polypeptide(L)' 'MSIIYVLIPIAIILVLLAIGIFFWAVKTNQFEDLERQGFSILFDDDVEKKPQAKPPKSDNDE' A
#
# COMPACT_ATOMS: atom_id res chain seq x y z
N MET A 1 20.15 33.49 20.45
CA MET A 1 21.01 32.53 19.72
C MET A 1 21.08 31.18 20.44
N SER A 2 19.95 30.60 20.80
CA SER A 2 19.87 29.38 21.63
C SER A 2 18.96 28.32 21.02
N ILE A 3 18.08 28.70 20.09
CA ILE A 3 17.20 27.78 19.36
C ILE A 3 17.99 26.73 18.55
N ILE A 4 19.22 27.07 18.14
CA ILE A 4 20.08 26.18 17.37
C ILE A 4 20.43 24.90 18.14
N TYR A 5 20.52 24.97 19.47
CA TYR A 5 20.75 23.81 20.33
C TYR A 5 19.56 22.84 20.39
N VAL A 6 18.36 23.30 20.03
CA VAL A 6 17.15 22.48 19.93
C VAL A 6 16.95 22.02 18.49
N LEU A 7 17.23 22.88 17.51
CA LEU A 7 16.99 22.58 16.10
C LEU A 7 17.92 21.49 15.55
N ILE A 8 19.22 21.55 15.90
CA ILE A 8 20.21 20.57 15.44
C ILE A 8 19.84 19.13 15.86
N PRO A 9 19.57 18.83 17.14
CA PRO A 9 19.23 17.47 17.54
C PRO A 9 17.90 16.99 16.94
N ILE A 10 16.89 17.86 16.82
CA ILE A 10 15.64 17.51 16.13
C ILE A 10 15.91 17.14 14.67
N ALA A 11 16.71 17.93 13.95
CA ALA A 11 17.05 17.64 12.57
C ALA A 11 17.79 16.29 12.43
N ILE A 12 18.73 15.99 13.33
CA ILE A 12 19.42 14.69 13.35
C ILE A 12 18.44 13.54 13.56
N ILE A 13 17.51 13.67 14.50
CA ILE A 13 16.48 12.65 14.75
C ILE A 13 15.60 12.44 13.51
N LEU A 14 15.17 13.51 12.85
CA LEU A 14 14.37 13.43 11.64
C LEU A 14 15.12 12.75 10.49
N VAL A 15 16.41 13.05 10.32
CA VAL A 15 17.26 12.40 9.31
C VAL A 15 17.41 10.91 9.61
N LEU A 16 17.69 10.53 10.86
CA LEU A 16 17.77 9.12 11.26
C LEU A 16 16.45 8.38 11.03
N LEU A 17 15.33 9.03 11.33
CA LEU A 17 14.00 8.46 11.14
C LEU A 17 13.68 8.29 9.64
N ALA A 18 14.00 9.29 8.81
CA ALA A 18 13.85 9.21 7.37
C ALA A 18 14.69 8.07 6.77
N ILE A 19 15.95 7.94 7.20
CA ILE A 19 16.84 6.84 6.79
C ILE A 19 16.26 5.49 7.22
N GLY A 20 15.79 5.37 8.47
CA GLY A 20 15.18 4.14 8.98
C GLY A 20 13.93 3.72 8.18
N ILE A 21 13.03 4.66 7.90
CA ILE A 21 11.85 4.42 7.07
C ILE A 21 12.26 4.04 5.64
N PHE A 22 13.26 4.70 5.07
CA PHE A 22 13.74 4.40 3.73
C PHE A 22 14.25 2.96 3.62
N PHE A 23 15.12 2.53 4.55
CA PHE A 23 15.61 1.15 4.56
C PHE A 23 14.49 0.13 4.82
N TRP A 24 13.53 0.47 5.69
CA TRP A 24 12.35 -0.38 5.91
C TRP A 24 11.50 -0.52 4.63
N ALA A 25 11.27 0.57 3.91
CA ALA A 25 10.51 0.56 2.65
C ALA A 25 11.21 -0.25 1.56
N VAL A 26 12.54 -0.11 1.42
CA VAL A 26 13.36 -0.89 0.50
C VAL A 26 13.27 -2.38 0.82
N LYS A 27 13.33 -2.76 2.10
CA LYS A 27 13.21 -4.16 2.52
C LYS A 27 11.79 -4.71 2.34
N THR A 28 10.76 -3.89 2.45
CA THR A 28 9.34 -4.29 2.40
C THR A 28 8.83 -4.50 0.96
N ASN A 29 9.71 -4.46 -0.05
CA ASN A 29 9.36 -4.71 -1.44
C ASN A 29 8.18 -3.86 -1.93
N GLN A 30 8.03 -2.64 -1.39
CA GLN A 30 6.96 -1.67 -1.69
C GLN A 30 6.85 -1.29 -3.18
N PHE A 31 7.82 -1.70 -4.00
CA PHE A 31 7.83 -1.53 -5.45
C PHE A 31 6.94 -2.54 -6.17
N GLU A 32 6.74 -3.74 -5.63
CA GLU A 32 5.87 -4.77 -6.23
C GLU A 32 4.39 -4.36 -6.18
N ASP A 33 3.98 -3.63 -5.15
CA ASP A 33 2.59 -3.15 -5.02
C ASP A 33 2.28 -2.00 -5.99
N LEU A 34 3.28 -1.19 -6.34
CA LEU A 34 3.15 -0.15 -7.38
C LEU A 34 3.00 -0.75 -8.78
N GLU A 35 3.74 -1.83 -9.08
CA GLU A 35 3.64 -2.54 -10.35
C GLU A 35 2.24 -3.16 -10.53
N ARG A 36 1.72 -3.81 -9.48
CA ARG A 36 0.38 -4.42 -9.51
C ARG A 36 -0.75 -3.40 -9.74
N GLN A 37 -0.66 -2.20 -9.14
CA GLN A 37 -1.65 -1.15 -9.35
C GLN A 37 -1.57 -0.54 -10.77
N GLY A 38 -0.37 -0.40 -11.33
CA GLY A 38 -0.17 0.11 -12.70
C GLY A 38 -0.82 -0.77 -13.78
N PHE A 39 -0.83 -2.09 -13.58
CA PHE A 39 -1.51 -3.03 -14.47
C PHE A 39 -3.05 -2.97 -14.37
N SER A 40 -3.63 -2.66 -13.20
CA SER A 40 -5.10 -2.56 -13.07
C SER A 40 -5.70 -1.45 -13.95
N ILE A 41 -5.02 -0.30 -14.06
CA ILE A 41 -5.56 0.86 -14.78
C ILE A 41 -5.62 0.68 -16.30
N LEU A 42 -4.80 -0.22 -16.85
CA LEU A 42 -4.73 -0.46 -18.30
C LEU A 42 -5.50 -1.71 -18.75
N PHE A 43 -5.84 -2.61 -17.82
CA PHE A 43 -6.49 -3.90 -18.11
C PHE A 43 -7.86 -4.08 -17.41
N ASP A 44 -8.31 -3.13 -16.58
CA ASP A 44 -9.65 -3.18 -15.96
C ASP A 44 -10.80 -2.91 -16.95
N ASP A 45 -10.52 -2.42 -18.16
CA ASP A 45 -11.54 -2.26 -19.22
C ASP A 45 -11.87 -3.58 -19.94
N ASP A 46 -11.05 -4.63 -19.79
CA ASP A 46 -11.24 -5.93 -20.47
C ASP A 46 -11.87 -7.01 -19.59
N VAL A 47 -12.24 -6.71 -18.33
CA VAL A 47 -12.91 -7.67 -17.45
C VAL A 47 -14.42 -7.48 -17.47
N GLU A 48 -15.02 -7.54 -18.66
CA GLU A 48 -16.43 -7.94 -18.74
C GLU A 48 -16.58 -9.39 -18.26
N LYS A 49 -17.35 -9.54 -17.16
CA LYS A 49 -18.04 -10.75 -16.67
C LYS A 49 -17.19 -11.94 -16.20
N LYS A 50 -17.22 -12.12 -14.88
CA LYS A 50 -17.72 -13.39 -14.31
C LYS A 50 -18.85 -13.13 -13.32
N PRO A 51 -20.12 -13.43 -13.66
CA PRO A 51 -21.08 -13.85 -12.66
C PRO A 51 -20.80 -15.31 -12.30
N GLN A 52 -21.13 -15.69 -11.07
CA GLN A 52 -21.18 -17.06 -10.46
C GLN A 52 -20.04 -17.35 -9.47
N ALA A 53 -20.26 -17.84 -8.25
CA ALA A 53 -21.44 -18.50 -7.70
C ALA A 53 -21.54 -18.36 -6.17
N LYS A 54 -22.75 -18.09 -5.68
CA LYS A 54 -23.25 -18.70 -4.45
C LYS A 54 -24.70 -19.10 -4.71
N PRO A 55 -25.03 -20.39 -4.84
CA PRO A 55 -26.40 -20.83 -4.65
C PRO A 55 -26.57 -21.14 -3.15
N PRO A 56 -27.39 -20.41 -2.39
CA PRO A 56 -28.00 -21.01 -1.22
C PRO A 56 -29.27 -21.73 -1.69
N LYS A 57 -29.17 -23.05 -1.63
CA LYS A 57 -30.21 -24.04 -1.31
C LYS A 57 -31.65 -23.83 -1.81
N SER A 58 -32.12 -24.90 -2.46
CA SER A 58 -33.51 -25.26 -2.67
C SER A 58 -34.39 -25.01 -1.45
N ASP A 59 -35.46 -24.26 -1.65
CA ASP A 59 -36.72 -24.45 -0.93
C ASP A 59 -37.73 -24.93 -1.97
N ASN A 60 -37.76 -26.24 -2.16
CA ASN A 60 -38.95 -26.94 -2.61
C ASN A 60 -39.62 -27.44 -1.33
N ASP A 61 -40.52 -26.63 -0.75
CA ASP A 61 -41.50 -27.10 0.21
C ASP A 61 -42.88 -26.62 -0.29
N GLU A 62 -43.63 -27.62 -0.76
CA GLU A 62 -45.11 -27.76 -0.86
C GLU A 62 -46.00 -26.64 -1.41
#